data_AF-A0A8K0LCQ7-F1
#
_entry.id   AF-A0A8K0LCQ7-F1
#
_cell.length_a   1.000
_cell.length_b   1.000
_cell.length_c   1.000
_cell.angle_alpha   90.00
_cell.angle_beta   90.00
_cell.angle_gamma   90.00
#
_symmetry.space_group_name_H-M   'P 1'
#
loop_
_entity.id
_entity.type
_entity.pdbx_description
1 polymer ?
#
loop_
_entity_poly.entity_id
_entity_poly.type
_entity_poly.pdbx_seq_one_letter_code
_entity_poly.pdbx_strand_id
1 'polypeptide(L)'
;MRFSTVVSALGLAGFTIAGPVARQAGKLKIMPLGDSITEITCWRALVWDQLAEAGYADQVQYVGSQNSNPQNCQPATANWDQHHEGHSGWLAIDIANNYLTNWLKSTPADIVMFMLGTNDVFQGHGTDDIIAAYTKMVQIIRASNPNTKIIVDLVIPLGVGSNAGIQALNARIPDWAAGLNSEESPIVIADCNTGFPTSDLRDGVHPNLEGDKIIASKVGPLLLDYVKESLAA
;
A
#
# COMPACT_ATOMS: atom_id res chain seq x y z
N MET A 1 -75.80 46.05 6.06
CA MET A 1 -74.97 44.93 6.59
C MET A 1 -74.32 44.24 5.39
N ARG A 2 -73.01 44.41 5.20
CA ARG A 2 -72.23 43.73 4.15
C ARG A 2 -71.46 42.60 4.84
N PHE A 3 -71.72 41.36 4.45
CA PHE A 3 -70.97 40.20 4.92
C PHE A 3 -69.79 39.97 3.97
N SER A 4 -68.56 40.07 4.49
CA SER A 4 -67.34 39.67 3.79
C SER A 4 -67.05 38.21 4.10
N THR A 5 -67.02 37.37 3.07
CA THR A 5 -66.60 35.97 3.16
C THR A 5 -65.07 35.91 3.12
N VAL A 6 -64.45 35.42 4.19
CA VAL A 6 -63.00 35.14 4.24
C VAL A 6 -62.77 33.73 3.73
N VAL A 7 -62.03 33.59 2.62
CA VAL A 7 -61.53 32.30 2.12
C VAL A 7 -60.19 32.02 2.82
N SER A 8 -60.14 30.99 3.68
CA SER A 8 -58.89 30.49 4.25
C SER A 8 -58.27 29.47 3.29
N ALA A 9 -57.09 29.79 2.75
CA ALA A 9 -56.27 28.86 2.00
C ALA A 9 -55.40 28.03 2.97
N LEU A 10 -55.67 26.73 3.10
CA LEU A 10 -54.75 25.80 3.75
C LEU A 10 -53.57 25.55 2.81
N GLY A 11 -52.38 26.05 3.16
CA GLY A 11 -51.14 25.64 2.54
C GLY A 11 -50.73 24.26 3.07
N LEU A 12 -50.72 23.23 2.22
CA LEU A 12 -50.05 21.97 2.53
C LEU A 12 -48.53 22.20 2.45
N ALA A 13 -47.88 22.22 3.61
CA ALA A 13 -46.43 22.10 3.70
C ALA A 13 -46.03 20.66 3.34
N GLY A 14 -45.47 20.47 2.15
CA GLY A 14 -44.87 19.21 1.74
C GLY A 14 -43.60 18.94 2.56
N PHE A 15 -43.63 17.94 3.43
CA PHE A 15 -42.43 17.37 4.05
C PHE A 15 -41.66 16.58 2.99
N THR A 16 -40.54 17.12 2.52
CA THR A 16 -39.53 16.34 1.81
C THR A 16 -38.79 15.49 2.83
N ILE A 17 -39.05 14.18 2.81
CA ILE A 17 -38.25 13.23 3.57
C ILE A 17 -36.91 13.12 2.84
N ALA A 18 -35.89 13.82 3.33
CA ALA A 18 -34.52 13.59 2.88
C ALA A 18 -34.13 12.17 3.30
N GLY A 19 -34.11 11.25 2.34
CA GLY A 19 -33.53 9.92 2.52
C GLY A 19 -32.04 10.04 2.89
N PRO A 20 -31.43 9.00 3.48
CA PRO A 20 -30.01 9.03 3.75
C PRO A 20 -29.27 9.24 2.44
N VAL A 21 -28.50 10.32 2.34
CA VAL A 21 -27.54 10.51 1.26
C VAL A 21 -26.51 9.40 1.46
N ALA A 22 -26.59 8.35 0.65
CA ALA A 22 -25.54 7.36 0.57
C ALA A 22 -24.25 8.12 0.24
N ARG A 23 -23.32 8.18 1.20
CA ARG A 23 -21.98 8.66 0.91
C ARG A 23 -21.44 7.72 -0.15
N GLN A 24 -21.19 8.24 -1.35
CA GLN A 24 -20.46 7.49 -2.35
C GLN A 24 -19.12 7.15 -1.69
N ALA A 25 -18.95 5.90 -1.28
CA ALA A 25 -17.70 5.44 -0.69
C ALA A 25 -16.61 5.74 -1.73
N GLY A 26 -15.60 6.51 -1.33
CA GLY A 26 -14.47 6.78 -2.21
C GLY A 26 -13.75 5.48 -2.57
N LYS A 27 -12.92 5.52 -3.61
CA LYS A 27 -12.06 4.38 -3.96
C LYS A 27 -11.22 3.94 -2.76
N LEU A 28 -11.04 2.64 -2.60
CA LEU A 28 -10.14 2.04 -1.61
C LEU A 28 -8.70 2.46 -1.93
N LYS A 29 -7.99 3.00 -0.94
CA LYS A 29 -6.69 3.61 -1.13
C LYS A 29 -5.57 2.65 -0.74
N ILE A 30 -4.70 2.37 -1.69
CA ILE A 30 -3.59 1.44 -1.52
C ILE A 30 -2.28 2.23 -1.64
N MET A 31 -1.39 2.14 -0.66
CA MET A 31 -0.08 2.80 -0.69
C MET A 31 1.03 1.78 -0.94
N PRO A 32 1.63 1.76 -2.15
CA PRO A 32 2.93 1.12 -2.39
C PRO A 32 4.03 1.95 -1.73
N LEU A 33 4.42 1.61 -0.51
CA LEU A 33 5.52 2.25 0.22
C LEU A 33 6.83 1.50 -0.07
N GLY A 34 7.95 2.20 -0.20
CA GLY A 34 9.23 1.51 -0.28
C GLY A 34 10.41 2.36 -0.69
N ASP A 35 11.46 1.69 -1.14
CA ASP A 35 12.67 2.32 -1.66
C ASP A 35 12.69 2.29 -3.20
N SER A 36 13.87 2.16 -3.81
CA SER A 36 14.06 2.02 -5.25
C SER A 36 13.39 0.77 -5.82
N ILE A 37 13.27 -0.32 -5.03
CA ILE A 37 12.58 -1.54 -5.47
C ILE A 37 11.09 -1.26 -5.67
N THR A 38 10.52 -0.24 -5.04
CA THR A 38 9.15 0.22 -5.31
C THR A 38 9.10 1.31 -6.39
N GLU A 39 10.04 2.26 -6.37
CA GLU A 39 10.02 3.40 -7.30
C GLU A 39 10.36 3.02 -8.75
N ILE A 40 11.48 2.32 -8.94
CA ILE A 40 12.15 2.20 -10.26
C ILE A 40 12.05 0.78 -10.85
N THR A 41 10.88 0.17 -10.71
CA THR A 41 10.57 -1.22 -11.09
C THR A 41 9.14 -1.33 -11.64
N CYS A 42 8.80 -2.47 -12.23
CA CYS A 42 7.51 -2.66 -12.89
C CYS A 42 6.50 -3.52 -12.13
N TRP A 43 6.84 -4.07 -10.96
CA TRP A 43 5.90 -4.95 -10.24
C TRP A 43 4.58 -4.25 -9.89
N ARG A 44 4.58 -2.94 -9.60
CA ARG A 44 3.35 -2.17 -9.31
C ARG A 44 2.36 -2.18 -10.48
N ALA A 45 2.88 -2.08 -11.71
CA ALA A 45 2.08 -2.15 -12.92
C ALA A 45 1.50 -3.55 -13.13
N LEU A 46 2.29 -4.60 -12.86
CA LEU A 46 1.84 -5.99 -12.96
C LEU A 46 0.79 -6.34 -11.89
N VAL A 47 0.92 -5.81 -10.67
CA VAL A 47 -0.10 -5.95 -9.63
C VAL A 47 -1.37 -5.18 -10.01
N TRP A 48 -1.25 -4.04 -10.67
CA TRP A 48 -2.42 -3.32 -11.20
C TRP A 48 -3.16 -4.13 -12.27
N ASP A 49 -2.45 -4.80 -13.17
CA ASP A 49 -3.06 -5.70 -14.15
C ASP A 49 -3.88 -6.81 -13.44
N GLN A 50 -3.37 -7.36 -12.34
CA GLN A 50 -4.13 -8.35 -11.54
C GLN A 50 -5.39 -7.74 -10.90
N LEU A 51 -5.31 -6.51 -10.39
CA LEU A 51 -6.48 -5.78 -9.86
C LEU A 51 -7.52 -5.51 -10.96
N ALA A 52 -7.07 -5.13 -12.15
CA ALA A 52 -7.93 -4.87 -13.30
C ALA A 52 -8.59 -6.15 -13.83
N GLU A 53 -7.83 -7.23 -13.97
CA GLU A 53 -8.32 -8.56 -14.37
C GLU A 53 -9.38 -9.08 -13.40
N ALA A 54 -9.21 -8.80 -12.10
CA ALA A 54 -10.19 -9.13 -11.07
C ALA A 54 -11.40 -8.16 -10.99
N GLY A 55 -11.45 -7.11 -11.83
CA GLY A 55 -12.56 -6.16 -11.87
C GLY A 55 -12.54 -5.08 -10.78
N TYR A 56 -11.40 -4.85 -10.13
CA TYR A 56 -11.28 -3.91 -9.01
C TYR A 56 -10.65 -2.55 -9.36
N ALA A 57 -10.08 -2.37 -10.55
CA ALA A 57 -9.36 -1.13 -10.92
C ALA A 57 -10.19 0.16 -10.79
N ASP A 58 -11.51 0.11 -10.98
CA ASP A 58 -12.39 1.28 -10.82
C ASP A 58 -12.79 1.54 -9.36
N GLN A 59 -12.55 0.58 -8.46
CA GLN A 59 -12.92 0.63 -7.04
C GLN A 59 -11.71 0.92 -6.13
N VAL A 60 -10.50 0.83 -6.67
CA VAL A 60 -9.25 1.09 -5.96
C VAL A 60 -8.48 2.23 -6.62
N GLN A 61 -7.56 2.82 -5.86
CA GLN A 61 -6.57 3.78 -6.36
C GLN A 61 -5.26 3.58 -5.61
N TYR A 62 -4.14 3.74 -6.32
CA TYR A 62 -2.87 3.89 -5.64
C TYR A 62 -2.76 5.32 -5.08
N VAL A 63 -2.09 5.45 -3.94
CA VAL A 63 -1.84 6.74 -3.30
C VAL A 63 -0.38 6.85 -2.88
N GLY A 64 0.11 8.09 -2.88
CA GLY A 64 1.45 8.43 -2.43
C GLY A 64 1.90 9.75 -3.05
N SER A 65 3.01 10.30 -2.55
CA SER A 65 3.54 11.59 -3.02
C SER A 65 4.25 11.50 -4.38
N GLN A 66 4.61 10.28 -4.81
CA GLN A 66 5.29 10.02 -6.07
C GLN A 66 4.31 9.42 -7.09
N ASN A 67 4.62 9.58 -8.37
CA ASN A 67 3.91 8.95 -9.49
C ASN A 67 4.84 8.60 -10.65
N SER A 68 6.12 8.35 -10.35
CA SER A 68 7.14 8.14 -11.37
C SER A 68 7.04 6.74 -11.99
N ASN A 69 7.43 6.65 -13.27
CA ASN A 69 7.57 5.40 -14.03
C ASN A 69 8.86 5.42 -14.87
N PRO A 70 10.05 5.42 -14.24
CA PRO A 70 11.31 5.60 -14.95
C PRO A 70 11.73 4.38 -15.78
N GLN A 71 11.20 3.20 -15.50
CA GLN A 71 11.41 1.99 -16.33
C GLN A 71 10.47 1.94 -17.54
N ASN A 72 9.62 2.95 -17.73
CA ASN A 72 8.61 2.99 -18.80
C ASN A 72 7.75 1.70 -18.83
N CYS A 73 7.34 1.22 -17.65
CA CYS A 73 6.52 0.02 -17.50
C CYS A 73 5.20 0.19 -18.28
N GLN A 74 4.86 -0.84 -19.06
CA GLN A 74 3.67 -0.88 -19.92
C GLN A 74 2.76 -2.03 -19.45
N PRO A 75 1.86 -1.79 -18.48
CA PRO A 75 0.85 -2.78 -18.13
C PRO A 75 -0.09 -3.05 -19.32
N ALA A 76 -0.74 -4.20 -19.31
CA ALA A 76 -1.78 -4.52 -20.29
C ALA A 76 -3.01 -3.58 -20.14
N THR A 77 -3.24 -3.10 -18.92
CA THR A 77 -4.38 -2.24 -18.59
C THR A 77 -4.06 -0.76 -18.84
N ALA A 78 -4.96 -0.06 -19.54
CA ALA A 78 -4.79 1.35 -19.88
C ALA A 78 -5.01 2.34 -18.72
N ASN A 79 -5.65 1.93 -17.62
CA ASN A 79 -6.03 2.79 -16.49
C ASN A 79 -5.11 2.67 -15.27
N TRP A 80 -3.86 2.23 -15.47
CA TRP A 80 -2.90 2.07 -14.38
C TRP A 80 -2.68 3.37 -13.61
N ASP A 81 -3.04 3.35 -12.32
CA ASP A 81 -2.71 4.40 -11.39
C ASP A 81 -1.23 4.32 -11.01
N GLN A 82 -0.45 5.35 -11.34
CA GLN A 82 1.00 5.34 -11.16
C GLN A 82 1.46 5.80 -9.78
N HIS A 83 0.55 6.26 -8.90
CA HIS A 83 0.98 6.78 -7.60
C HIS A 83 1.68 5.72 -6.75
N HIS A 84 2.64 6.17 -5.93
CA HIS A 84 3.35 5.36 -4.96
C HIS A 84 4.04 6.25 -3.92
N GLU A 85 4.56 5.62 -2.86
CA GLU A 85 5.39 6.21 -1.82
C GLU A 85 6.75 5.52 -1.80
N GLY A 86 7.31 5.28 -2.99
CA GLY A 86 8.61 4.65 -3.20
C GLY A 86 9.71 5.70 -3.41
N HIS A 87 10.82 5.60 -2.69
CA HIS A 87 11.89 6.61 -2.71
C HIS A 87 13.28 5.97 -2.80
N SER A 88 13.95 6.10 -3.95
CA SER A 88 15.23 5.44 -4.23
C SER A 88 16.33 5.83 -3.24
N GLY A 89 16.96 4.81 -2.65
CA GLY A 89 18.05 4.97 -1.68
C GLY A 89 17.61 5.28 -0.24
N TRP A 90 16.31 5.38 0.03
CA TRP A 90 15.80 5.73 1.35
C TRP A 90 15.79 4.52 2.30
N LEU A 91 15.97 4.82 3.59
CA LEU A 91 16.02 3.85 4.66
C LEU A 91 14.66 3.71 5.34
N ALA A 92 14.36 2.51 5.84
CA ALA A 92 13.21 2.28 6.71
C ALA A 92 13.28 3.19 7.95
N ILE A 93 14.48 3.33 8.52
CA ILE A 93 14.75 4.16 9.69
C ILE A 93 14.38 5.63 9.42
N ASP A 94 14.79 6.19 8.29
CA ASP A 94 14.50 7.60 7.97
C ASP A 94 13.02 7.83 7.68
N ILE A 95 12.40 6.93 6.91
CA ILE A 95 10.96 6.95 6.61
C ILE A 95 10.14 6.98 7.91
N ALA A 96 10.43 6.06 8.83
CA ALA A 96 9.73 5.93 10.10
C ALA A 96 9.89 7.17 11.00
N ASN A 97 11.07 7.80 10.96
CA ASN A 97 11.40 8.89 11.88
C ASN A 97 10.94 10.26 11.39
N ASN A 98 10.94 10.50 10.08
CA ASN A 98 10.88 11.85 9.55
C ASN A 98 9.71 12.10 8.58
N TYR A 99 9.16 11.08 7.93
CA TYR A 99 8.35 11.30 6.73
C TYR A 99 6.94 10.69 6.80
N LEU A 100 6.82 9.44 7.27
CA LEU A 100 5.61 8.64 7.10
C LEU A 100 4.34 9.30 7.67
N THR A 101 4.44 9.98 8.81
CA THR A 101 3.31 10.70 9.42
C THR A 101 2.72 11.76 8.48
N ASN A 102 3.58 12.52 7.79
CA ASN A 102 3.13 13.59 6.90
C ASN A 102 2.61 13.04 5.56
N TRP A 103 3.17 11.94 5.08
CA TRP A 103 2.65 11.23 3.91
C TRP A 103 1.24 10.73 4.18
N LEU A 104 1.02 9.94 5.24
CA LEU A 104 -0.31 9.40 5.55
C LEU A 104 -1.37 10.47 5.83
N LYS A 105 -0.95 11.64 6.35
CA LYS A 105 -1.86 12.79 6.48
C LYS A 105 -2.29 13.35 5.12
N SER A 106 -1.38 13.37 4.14
CA SER A 106 -1.62 13.93 2.80
C SER A 106 -2.29 12.92 1.85
N THR A 107 -1.89 11.66 1.96
CA THR A 107 -2.29 10.52 1.14
C THR A 107 -2.73 9.37 2.06
N PRO A 108 -3.87 9.51 2.76
CA PRO A 108 -4.35 8.47 3.67
C PRO A 108 -4.58 7.16 2.91
N ALA A 109 -4.27 6.04 3.56
CA ALA A 109 -4.35 4.70 2.97
C ALA A 109 -5.23 3.78 3.81
N ASP A 110 -5.91 2.85 3.13
CA ASP A 110 -6.67 1.75 3.72
C ASP A 110 -5.84 0.45 3.71
N ILE A 111 -4.94 0.33 2.73
CA ILE A 111 -3.97 -0.75 2.62
C ILE A 111 -2.58 -0.14 2.42
N VAL A 112 -1.59 -0.60 3.18
CA VAL A 112 -0.18 -0.24 2.98
C VAL A 112 0.60 -1.51 2.67
N MET A 113 1.35 -1.50 1.57
CA MET A 113 2.28 -2.58 1.22
C MET A 113 3.70 -2.02 1.18
N PHE A 114 4.67 -2.71 1.79
CA PHE A 114 6.04 -2.21 1.82
C PHE A 114 7.14 -3.28 1.77
N MET A 115 8.17 -2.94 0.99
CA MET A 115 9.50 -3.55 1.04
C MET A 115 10.51 -2.44 1.32
N LEU A 116 11.22 -2.54 2.45
CA LEU A 116 12.22 -1.58 2.91
C LEU A 116 13.35 -2.31 3.64
N GLY A 117 14.48 -1.67 3.90
CA GLY A 117 15.59 -2.29 4.64
C GLY A 117 16.78 -2.68 3.77
N THR A 118 16.62 -2.70 2.45
CA THR A 118 17.72 -2.91 1.49
C THR A 118 18.83 -1.90 1.72
N ASN A 119 18.48 -0.61 1.76
CA ASN A 119 19.43 0.48 1.95
C ASN A 119 19.98 0.53 3.37
N ASP A 120 19.16 0.24 4.38
CA ASP A 120 19.59 0.15 5.78
C ASP A 120 20.69 -0.90 5.94
N VAL A 121 20.49 -2.10 5.39
CA VAL A 121 21.49 -3.18 5.39
C VAL A 121 22.73 -2.78 4.59
N PHE A 122 22.56 -2.17 3.42
CA PHE A 122 23.68 -1.74 2.59
C PHE A 122 24.55 -0.69 3.28
N GLN A 123 23.94 0.17 4.11
CA GLN A 123 24.63 1.19 4.90
C GLN A 123 25.10 0.67 6.28
N GLY A 124 24.91 -0.61 6.57
CA GLY A 124 25.44 -1.27 7.77
C GLY A 124 24.60 -1.07 9.03
N HIS A 125 23.32 -0.69 8.92
CA HIS A 125 22.41 -0.63 10.07
C HIS A 125 22.09 -2.03 10.61
N GLY A 126 21.94 -2.13 11.93
CA GLY A 126 21.62 -3.38 12.60
C GLY A 126 20.18 -3.82 12.36
N THR A 127 19.95 -5.14 12.32
CA THR A 127 18.60 -5.71 12.15
C THR A 127 17.61 -5.23 13.21
N ASP A 128 18.05 -5.04 14.46
CA ASP A 128 17.17 -4.56 15.53
C ASP A 128 16.70 -3.10 15.29
N ASP A 129 17.54 -2.24 14.72
CA ASP A 129 17.17 -0.87 14.37
C ASP A 129 16.13 -0.84 13.25
N ILE A 130 16.28 -1.71 12.24
CA ILE A 130 15.34 -1.84 11.12
C ILE A 130 13.99 -2.37 11.62
N ILE A 131 13.97 -3.39 12.48
CA ILE A 131 12.73 -3.92 13.08
C ILE A 131 12.06 -2.90 14.01
N ALA A 132 12.85 -2.09 14.73
CA ALA A 132 12.30 -0.97 15.50
C ALA A 132 11.65 0.09 14.59
N ALA A 133 12.28 0.39 13.45
CA ALA A 133 11.70 1.28 12.44
C ALA A 133 10.40 0.70 11.87
N TYR A 134 10.35 -0.59 11.53
CA TYR A 134 9.12 -1.26 11.08
C TYR A 134 8.00 -1.15 12.12
N THR A 135 8.31 -1.41 13.38
CA THR A 135 7.35 -1.27 14.50
C THR A 135 6.80 0.15 14.57
N LYS A 136 7.68 1.16 14.47
CA LYS A 136 7.27 2.56 14.46
C LYS A 136 6.41 2.91 13.24
N MET A 137 6.74 2.37 12.06
CA MET A 137 5.91 2.57 10.86
C MET A 137 4.49 2.02 11.07
N VAL A 138 4.35 0.79 11.58
CA VAL A 138 3.04 0.19 11.88
C VAL A 138 2.25 1.03 12.89
N GLN A 139 2.90 1.56 13.92
CA GLN A 139 2.26 2.46 14.89
C GLN A 139 1.75 3.75 14.23
N ILE A 140 2.55 4.37 13.36
CA ILE A 140 2.16 5.58 12.62
C ILE A 140 1.01 5.28 11.66
N ILE A 141 1.08 4.17 10.93
CA ILE A 141 0.03 3.71 10.02
C ILE A 141 -1.29 3.54 10.77
N ARG A 142 -1.28 2.81 11.90
CA ARG A 142 -2.48 2.58 12.73
C ARG A 142 -2.99 3.84 13.41
N ALA A 143 -2.11 4.78 13.77
CA ALA A 143 -2.52 6.08 14.30
C ALA A 143 -3.24 6.93 13.25
N SER A 144 -2.89 6.79 11.96
CA SER A 144 -3.58 7.44 10.86
C SER A 144 -4.92 6.78 10.53
N ASN A 145 -4.95 5.44 10.52
CA ASN A 145 -6.16 4.65 10.31
C ASN A 145 -6.05 3.32 11.08
N PRO A 146 -6.82 3.11 12.16
CA PRO A 146 -6.69 1.93 13.02
C PRO A 146 -7.12 0.63 12.32
N ASN A 147 -7.78 0.72 11.17
CA ASN A 147 -8.24 -0.44 10.39
C ASN A 147 -7.33 -0.74 9.18
N THR A 148 -6.16 -0.12 9.09
CA THR A 148 -5.27 -0.31 7.93
C THR A 148 -4.85 -1.78 7.82
N LYS A 149 -5.02 -2.36 6.65
CA LYS A 149 -4.47 -3.69 6.33
C LYS A 149 -3.03 -3.53 5.81
N ILE A 150 -2.11 -4.35 6.27
CA ILE A 150 -0.68 -4.19 6.01
C ILE A 150 -0.11 -5.43 5.33
N ILE A 151 0.64 -5.23 4.25
CA ILE A 151 1.46 -6.26 3.60
C ILE A 151 2.92 -5.87 3.81
N VAL A 152 3.69 -6.75 4.45
CA VAL A 152 5.14 -6.58 4.58
C VAL A 152 5.83 -7.62 3.72
N ASP A 153 6.84 -7.19 2.96
CA ASP A 153 7.55 -8.10 2.08
C ASP A 153 8.81 -8.61 2.77
N LEU A 154 9.14 -9.90 2.59
CA LEU A 154 10.52 -10.34 2.81
C LEU A 154 11.38 -9.70 1.73
N VAL A 155 12.47 -9.04 2.13
CA VAL A 155 13.32 -8.25 1.23
C VAL A 155 14.02 -9.19 0.24
N ILE A 156 14.00 -8.87 -1.06
CA ILE A 156 14.67 -9.67 -2.10
C ILE A 156 16.19 -9.80 -1.81
N PRO A 157 16.85 -10.88 -2.28
CA PRO A 157 18.28 -11.04 -2.07
C PRO A 157 19.09 -10.01 -2.86
N LEU A 158 20.32 -9.77 -2.41
CA LEU A 158 21.34 -9.02 -3.14
C LEU A 158 22.16 -9.97 -4.02
N GLY A 159 22.38 -9.63 -5.28
CA GLY A 159 23.36 -10.28 -6.16
C GLY A 159 24.80 -9.78 -5.95
N VAL A 160 24.97 -8.73 -5.16
CA VAL A 160 26.27 -8.12 -4.82
C VAL A 160 26.46 -8.00 -3.31
N GLY A 161 27.73 -8.05 -2.87
CA GLY A 161 28.04 -7.95 -1.44
C GLY A 161 27.53 -9.14 -0.63
N SER A 162 27.29 -8.91 0.65
CA SER A 162 26.81 -9.95 1.58
C SER A 162 25.30 -9.93 1.72
N ASN A 163 24.67 -11.10 1.59
CA ASN A 163 23.25 -11.29 1.92
C ASN A 163 22.97 -11.45 3.41
N ALA A 164 23.99 -11.53 4.26
CA ALA A 164 23.80 -11.87 5.67
C ALA A 164 22.85 -10.90 6.40
N GLY A 165 22.90 -9.60 6.07
CA GLY A 165 21.98 -8.61 6.66
C GLY A 165 20.54 -8.78 6.19
N ILE A 166 20.32 -9.05 4.90
CA ILE A 166 18.99 -9.35 4.34
C ILE A 166 18.43 -10.63 4.96
N GLN A 167 19.24 -11.68 5.06
CA GLN A 167 18.85 -12.94 5.68
C GLN A 167 18.50 -12.76 7.17
N ALA A 168 19.30 -11.99 7.91
CA ALA A 168 19.03 -11.69 9.32
C ALA A 168 17.75 -10.88 9.50
N LEU A 169 17.49 -9.88 8.63
CA LEU A 169 16.25 -9.12 8.64
C LEU A 169 15.04 -10.01 8.31
N ASN A 170 15.10 -10.76 7.23
CA ASN A 170 14.01 -11.64 6.80
C ASN A 170 13.69 -12.72 7.83
N ALA A 171 14.68 -13.21 8.57
CA ALA A 171 14.46 -14.16 9.67
C ALA A 171 13.66 -13.56 10.85
N ARG A 172 13.64 -12.23 10.99
CA ARG A 172 12.94 -11.52 12.09
C ARG A 172 11.53 -11.09 11.73
N ILE A 173 11.24 -10.89 10.44
CA ILE A 173 9.94 -10.41 9.96
C ILE A 173 8.77 -11.33 10.37
N PRO A 174 8.85 -12.67 10.28
CA PRO A 174 7.75 -13.56 10.66
C PRO A 174 7.26 -13.37 12.10
N ASP A 175 8.16 -13.46 13.08
CA ASP A 175 7.82 -13.30 14.50
C ASP A 175 7.39 -11.85 14.81
N TRP A 176 8.02 -10.87 14.16
CA TRP A 176 7.65 -9.46 14.30
C TRP A 176 6.22 -9.17 13.80
N ALA A 177 5.88 -9.65 12.60
CA ALA A 177 4.57 -9.46 12.01
C ALA A 177 3.50 -10.16 12.85
N ALA A 178 3.76 -11.41 13.27
CA ALA A 178 2.86 -12.15 14.14
C ALA A 178 2.61 -11.44 15.49
N GLY A 179 3.66 -10.85 16.08
CA GLY A 179 3.57 -10.13 17.35
C GLY A 179 2.79 -8.81 17.29
N LEU A 180 2.65 -8.21 16.10
CA LEU A 180 1.89 -6.97 15.90
C LEU A 180 0.54 -7.19 15.21
N ASN A 181 0.25 -8.37 14.68
CA ASN A 181 -0.97 -8.68 13.95
C ASN A 181 -2.23 -8.54 14.84
N SER A 182 -3.33 -8.04 14.28
CA SER A 182 -4.65 -8.04 14.94
C SER A 182 -5.77 -8.22 13.91
N GLU A 183 -6.99 -8.50 14.38
CA GLU A 183 -8.16 -8.63 13.49
C GLU A 183 -8.52 -7.30 12.82
N GLU A 184 -8.43 -6.19 13.57
CA GLU A 184 -8.77 -4.85 13.09
C GLU A 184 -7.73 -4.31 12.09
N SER A 185 -6.45 -4.61 12.28
CA SER A 185 -5.35 -4.16 11.42
C SER A 185 -4.41 -5.33 11.12
N PRO A 186 -4.82 -6.22 10.19
CA PRO A 186 -4.06 -7.42 9.89
C PRO A 186 -2.76 -7.12 9.16
N ILE A 187 -1.74 -7.92 9.45
CA ILE A 187 -0.43 -7.92 8.81
C ILE A 187 -0.23 -9.28 8.16
N VAL A 188 0.01 -9.31 6.85
CA VAL A 188 0.41 -10.52 6.12
C VAL A 188 1.79 -10.33 5.49
N ILE A 189 2.48 -11.44 5.27
CA ILE A 189 3.83 -11.44 4.69
C ILE A 189 3.76 -11.87 3.24
N ALA A 190 4.29 -11.03 2.34
CA ALA A 190 4.63 -11.45 0.99
C ALA A 190 6.06 -11.99 0.97
N ASP A 191 6.22 -13.30 0.78
CA ASP A 191 7.55 -13.90 0.66
C ASP A 191 8.13 -13.67 -0.75
N CYS A 192 8.72 -12.49 -0.94
CA CYS A 192 9.43 -12.08 -2.14
C CYS A 192 10.89 -12.57 -2.17
N ASN A 193 11.38 -13.24 -1.12
CA ASN A 193 12.79 -13.64 -1.02
C ASN A 193 13.02 -15.11 -1.38
N THR A 194 12.19 -16.02 -0.85
CA THR A 194 12.42 -17.45 -0.98
C THR A 194 12.38 -17.89 -2.44
N GLY A 195 13.51 -18.41 -2.92
CA GLY A 195 13.67 -18.86 -4.29
C GLY A 195 13.84 -17.75 -5.33
N PHE A 196 14.01 -16.49 -4.90
CA PHE A 196 14.30 -15.38 -5.81
C PHE A 196 15.71 -15.55 -6.42
N PRO A 197 15.84 -15.71 -7.74
CA PRO A 197 17.14 -15.93 -8.37
C PRO A 197 17.89 -14.62 -8.55
N THR A 198 19.19 -14.61 -8.23
CA THR A 198 20.01 -13.40 -8.40
C THR A 198 20.24 -13.02 -9.86
N SER A 199 19.99 -13.93 -10.81
CA SER A 199 19.95 -13.64 -12.25
C SER A 199 18.83 -12.67 -12.63
N ASP A 200 17.80 -12.57 -11.79
CA ASP A 200 16.65 -11.71 -12.02
C ASP A 200 16.85 -10.31 -11.41
N LEU A 201 18.10 -9.99 -11.03
CA LEU A 201 18.55 -8.67 -10.63
C LEU A 201 19.37 -8.05 -11.77
N ARG A 202 19.01 -6.85 -12.21
CA ARG A 202 19.68 -6.18 -13.35
C ARG A 202 21.07 -5.63 -13.02
N ASP A 203 21.28 -5.25 -11.76
CA ASP A 203 22.52 -4.65 -11.24
C ASP A 203 22.97 -5.30 -9.93
N GLY A 204 22.37 -6.45 -9.59
CA GLY A 204 22.60 -7.14 -8.33
C GLY A 204 21.87 -6.55 -7.13
N VAL A 205 21.02 -5.53 -7.30
CA VAL A 205 20.17 -4.99 -6.23
C VAL A 205 18.72 -4.94 -6.68
N HIS A 206 18.48 -4.39 -7.87
CA HIS A 206 17.13 -4.13 -8.36
C HIS A 206 16.65 -5.23 -9.31
N PRO A 207 15.37 -5.62 -9.24
CA PRO A 207 14.81 -6.62 -10.14
C PRO A 207 14.85 -6.15 -11.61
N ASN A 208 15.02 -7.11 -12.51
CA ASN A 208 14.62 -6.96 -13.91
C ASN A 208 13.14 -7.35 -14.07
N LEU A 209 12.64 -7.41 -15.30
CA LEU A 209 11.23 -7.74 -15.54
C LEU A 209 10.80 -9.12 -15.01
N GLU A 210 11.69 -10.12 -15.02
CA GLU A 210 11.36 -11.44 -14.45
C GLU A 210 11.30 -11.38 -12.92
N GLY A 211 12.22 -10.64 -12.29
CA GLY A 211 12.17 -10.34 -10.86
C GLY A 211 10.89 -9.58 -10.46
N ASP A 212 10.46 -8.63 -11.29
CA ASP A 212 9.21 -7.88 -11.09
C ASP A 212 7.98 -8.79 -11.13
N LYS A 213 7.96 -9.78 -12.03
CA LYS A 213 6.89 -10.79 -12.08
C LYS A 213 6.88 -11.65 -10.83
N ILE A 214 8.05 -12.00 -10.29
CA ILE A 214 8.14 -12.75 -9.04
C ILE A 214 7.52 -11.94 -7.91
N ILE A 215 7.94 -10.69 -7.70
CA ILE A 215 7.38 -9.80 -6.67
C ILE A 215 5.85 -9.67 -6.84
N ALA A 216 5.40 -9.38 -8.06
CA ALA A 216 3.97 -9.23 -8.35
C ALA A 216 3.17 -10.52 -8.09
N SER A 217 3.76 -11.70 -8.30
CA SER A 217 3.12 -13.00 -7.99
C SER A 217 2.97 -13.28 -6.49
N LYS A 218 3.76 -12.61 -5.65
CA LYS A 218 3.72 -12.75 -4.18
C LYS A 218 2.81 -11.72 -3.55
N VAL A 219 2.91 -10.46 -3.97
CA VAL A 219 2.15 -9.34 -3.41
C VAL A 219 0.72 -9.33 -3.93
N GLY A 220 0.52 -9.54 -5.23
CA GLY A 220 -0.76 -9.32 -5.88
C GLY A 220 -1.93 -10.17 -5.35
N PRO A 221 -1.76 -11.49 -5.12
CA PRO A 221 -2.81 -12.31 -4.50
C PRO A 221 -3.22 -11.83 -3.10
N LEU A 222 -2.25 -11.46 -2.25
CA LEU A 222 -2.51 -10.95 -0.91
C LEU A 222 -3.26 -9.62 -0.94
N LEU A 223 -2.86 -8.73 -1.86
CA LEU A 223 -3.55 -7.46 -2.06
C LEU A 223 -4.99 -7.68 -2.54
N LEU A 224 -5.21 -8.60 -3.47
CA LEU A 224 -6.55 -8.95 -3.96
C LEU A 224 -7.46 -9.45 -2.84
N ASP A 225 -6.94 -10.25 -1.91
CA ASP A 225 -7.73 -10.73 -0.77
C ASP A 225 -8.13 -9.58 0.15
N TYR A 226 -7.20 -8.67 0.49
CA TYR A 226 -7.54 -7.47 1.24
C TYR A 226 -8.51 -6.53 0.52
N VAL A 227 -8.39 -6.38 -0.80
CA VAL A 227 -9.34 -5.58 -1.60
C VAL A 227 -10.74 -6.20 -1.55
N LYS A 228 -10.85 -7.52 -1.73
CA LYS A 228 -12.13 -8.24 -1.63
C LYS A 228 -12.78 -8.06 -0.27
N GLU A 229 -12.00 -8.25 0.80
CA GLU A 229 -12.48 -8.10 2.17
C GLU A 229 -12.97 -6.67 2.44
N SER A 230 -12.19 -5.65 2.04
CA SER A 230 -12.52 -4.25 2.30
C SER A 230 -13.73 -3.76 1.50
N LEU A 231 -13.97 -4.31 0.30
CA LEU A 231 -15.12 -3.93 -0.54
C LEU A 231 -16.39 -4.72 -0.22
N ALA A 232 -16.28 -5.84 0.51
CA ALA A 232 -17.42 -6.63 0.96
C ALA A 232 -18.03 -6.14 2.30
N ALA A 233 -17.32 -5.25 3.01
CA ALA A 233 -17.67 -4.76 4.35
C ALA A 233 -18.61 -3.54 4.36
#